data_AF-A0A5D9DFR1-F1
#
_entry.id   AF-A0A5D9DFR1-F1
#
_cell.length_a   1.000
_cell.length_b   1.000
_cell.length_c   1.000
_cell.angle_alpha   90.00
_cell.angle_beta   90.00
_cell.angle_gamma   90.00
#
_symmetry.space_group_name_H-M   'P 1'
#
loop_
_entity.id
_entity.type
_entity.pdbx_description
1 polymer ?
#
loop_
_entity_poly.entity_id
_entity_poly.type
_entity_poly.pdbx_seq_one_letter_code
_entity_poly.pdbx_strand_id
1 'polypeptide(L)' 'MAAIMLLGALTGCVAYGDGYGGYGGGYHRSGSSIPQGHLPPPGECRIWFPDRPAGQQPPPGPCHKLRYEVPPGARLISG' A
#
# COMPACT_ATOMS: atom_id res chain seq x y z
N MET A 1 -6.07 30.00 47.77
CA MET A 1 -6.15 29.88 46.29
C MET A 1 -4.81 30.35 45.74
N ALA A 2 -4.01 29.41 45.22
CA ALA A 2 -2.60 29.62 44.91
C ALA A 2 -2.39 30.62 43.77
N ALA A 3 -1.39 31.49 43.97
CA ALA A 3 -0.97 32.52 43.04
C ALA A 3 -0.44 31.91 41.73
N ILE A 4 -0.72 32.64 40.66
CA ILE A 4 -0.59 32.28 39.25
C ILE A 4 0.85 31.86 38.93
N MET A 5 0.98 30.63 38.43
CA MET A 5 2.22 30.07 37.89
C MET A 5 2.76 30.99 36.78
N LEU A 6 3.98 31.47 36.99
CA LEU A 6 4.82 32.15 36.01
C LEU A 6 4.92 31.30 34.73
N LEU A 7 4.17 31.66 33.69
CA LEU A 7 4.27 31.01 32.39
C LEU A 7 5.30 31.75 31.52
N GLY A 8 6.52 31.20 31.54
CA GLY A 8 7.20 30.77 30.33
C GLY A 8 7.45 31.81 29.25
N ALA A 9 8.57 32.51 29.41
CA ALA A 9 9.55 32.83 28.39
C ALA A 9 9.21 32.57 26.90
N LEU A 10 9.34 33.65 26.13
CA LEU A 10 9.97 33.74 24.81
C LEU A 10 9.18 33.20 23.62
N THR A 11 8.72 34.17 22.82
CA THR A 11 8.50 34.13 21.38
C THR A 11 9.51 33.22 20.68
N GLY A 12 9.16 31.94 20.55
CA GLY A 12 9.82 31.02 19.63
C GLY A 12 9.30 31.29 18.23
N CYS A 13 10.18 31.47 17.26
CA CYS A 13 9.77 31.42 15.85
C CYS A 13 9.23 30.01 15.57
N VAL A 14 7.96 29.90 15.19
CA VAL A 14 7.44 28.64 14.67
C VAL A 14 8.03 28.44 13.27
N ALA A 15 8.76 27.35 13.07
CA ALA A 15 9.11 26.90 11.73
C ALA A 15 7.90 26.14 11.19
N TYR A 16 7.20 26.69 10.20
CA TYR A 16 6.31 25.90 9.36
C TYR A 16 7.22 25.06 8.46
N GLY A 17 7.36 23.78 8.77
CA GLY A 17 7.94 22.84 7.82
C GLY A 17 6.98 22.73 6.64
N ASP A 18 7.38 23.22 5.47
CA ASP A 18 6.78 22.79 4.22
C ASP A 18 7.04 21.29 4.11
N GLY A 19 6.04 20.50 4.51
CA GLY A 19 6.08 19.05 4.40
C GLY A 19 6.17 18.71 2.93
N TYR A 20 7.39 18.56 2.40
CA TYR A 20 7.62 17.87 1.15
C TYR A 20 7.16 16.44 1.41
N GLY A 21 5.89 16.22 1.02
CA GLY A 21 5.11 15.06 1.36
C GLY A 21 5.95 13.82 1.12
N GLY A 22 6.20 13.10 2.20
CA GLY A 22 6.75 11.76 2.11
C GLY A 22 5.93 11.00 1.08
N TYR A 23 6.62 10.27 0.21
CA TYR A 23 6.09 9.20 -0.61
C TYR A 23 5.62 8.07 0.31
N GLY A 24 4.63 8.39 1.15
CA GLY A 24 3.75 7.48 1.82
C GLY A 24 2.73 7.03 0.80
N GLY A 25 3.20 6.27 -0.20
CA GLY A 25 2.34 5.34 -0.93
C GLY A 25 1.93 4.27 0.05
N GLY A 26 0.99 4.59 0.94
CA GLY A 26 0.27 3.62 1.73
C GLY A 26 -0.51 2.75 0.76
N TYR A 27 0.12 1.71 0.22
CA TYR A 27 -0.60 0.55 -0.27
C TYR A 27 -1.37 0.07 0.93
N HIS A 28 -2.64 0.49 1.01
CA HIS A 28 -3.62 -0.10 1.87
C HIS A 28 -3.42 -1.60 1.71
N ARG A 29 -2.94 -2.21 2.80
CA ARG A 29 -2.81 -3.65 2.98
C ARG A 29 -4.23 -4.20 3.04
N SER A 30 -4.97 -4.08 1.95
CA SER A 30 -6.22 -4.78 1.68
C SER A 30 -5.82 -6.24 1.44
N GLY A 31 -5.36 -6.90 2.49
CA GLY A 31 -6.12 -7.91 3.22
C GLY A 31 -6.81 -9.04 2.46
N SER A 32 -6.74 -9.11 1.13
CA SER A 32 -6.89 -10.40 0.45
C SER A 32 -5.51 -11.04 0.47
N SER A 33 -5.14 -11.60 1.64
CA SER A 33 -4.00 -12.50 1.75
C SER A 33 -4.19 -13.58 0.69
N ILE A 34 -3.34 -13.55 -0.34
CA ILE A 34 -3.28 -14.62 -1.33
C ILE A 34 -2.96 -15.88 -0.53
N PRO A 35 -3.83 -16.92 -0.52
CA PRO A 35 -3.55 -18.10 0.27
C PRO A 35 -2.21 -18.70 -0.16
N GLN A 36 -1.40 -19.14 0.81
CA GLN A 36 -0.10 -19.72 0.53
C GLN A 36 -0.26 -20.91 -0.43
N GLY A 37 0.54 -20.94 -1.50
CA GLY A 37 0.43 -21.93 -2.59
C GLY A 37 -0.37 -21.48 -3.81
N HIS A 38 -0.98 -20.28 -3.80
CA HIS A 38 -1.65 -19.70 -4.98
C HIS A 38 -0.85 -18.59 -5.67
N LEU A 39 0.37 -18.34 -5.21
CA LEU A 39 1.33 -17.52 -5.93
C LEU A 39 1.68 -18.17 -7.27
N PRO A 40 1.95 -17.37 -8.32
CA PRO A 40 2.48 -17.89 -9.57
C PRO A 40 3.88 -18.50 -9.36
N PRO A 41 4.38 -19.30 -10.32
CA PRO A 41 5.75 -19.80 -10.30
C PRO A 41 6.78 -18.65 -10.27
N PRO A 42 8.00 -18.87 -9.77
CA PRO A 42 9.07 -17.88 -9.81
C PRO A 42 9.31 -17.37 -11.23
N GLY A 43 9.34 -16.05 -11.39
CA GLY A 43 9.54 -15.39 -12.69
C GLY A 43 8.28 -15.16 -13.52
N GLU A 44 7.12 -15.64 -13.05
CA GLU A 44 5.82 -15.35 -13.64
C GLU A 44 5.02 -14.36 -12.79
N CYS A 45 4.06 -13.71 -13.45
CA CYS A 45 3.10 -12.84 -12.78
C CYS A 45 1.69 -13.40 -12.95
N ARG A 46 0.77 -12.95 -12.10
CA ARG A 46 -0.64 -13.29 -12.17
C ARG A 46 -1.48 -12.08 -11.79
N ILE A 47 -2.62 -11.90 -12.46
CA ILE A 47 -3.61 -10.90 -12.05
C ILE A 47 -4.49 -11.54 -10.96
N TRP A 48 -4.56 -10.91 -9.80
CA TRP A 48 -5.33 -11.38 -8.65
C TRP A 48 -6.55 -10.49 -8.41
N PHE A 49 -7.73 -11.11 -8.41
CA PHE A 49 -9.01 -10.47 -8.13
C PHE A 49 -9.44 -10.77 -6.69
N PRO A 50 -9.57 -9.77 -5.80
CA PRO A 50 -9.87 -10.00 -4.38
C PRO A 50 -11.26 -10.60 -4.13
N ASP A 51 -12.17 -10.44 -5.08
CA ASP A 51 -13.56 -10.87 -5.08
C ASP A 51 -13.77 -12.29 -5.66
N ARG A 52 -12.71 -12.94 -6.17
CA ARG A 52 -12.80 -14.28 -6.78
C ARG A 52 -12.15 -15.36 -5.92
N PRO A 53 -12.76 -16.55 -5.79
CA PRO A 53 -12.11 -17.70 -5.16
C PRO A 53 -10.91 -18.16 -5.98
N ALA A 54 -9.95 -18.82 -5.34
CA ALA A 54 -8.65 -19.13 -5.94
C ALA A 54 -8.72 -20.00 -7.21
N GLY A 55 -9.72 -20.88 -7.32
CA GLY A 55 -9.96 -21.72 -8.50
C GLY A 55 -10.60 -20.97 -9.69
N GLN A 56 -11.07 -19.74 -9.50
CA GLN A 56 -11.63 -18.88 -10.55
C GLN A 56 -10.69 -17.73 -10.94
N GLN A 57 -9.49 -17.71 -10.35
CA GLN A 57 -8.46 -16.74 -10.70
C GLN A 57 -7.88 -17.08 -12.07
N PRO A 58 -7.54 -16.10 -12.91
CA PRO A 58 -6.91 -16.34 -14.20
C PRO A 58 -5.56 -17.07 -14.04
N PRO A 59 -5.06 -17.75 -15.09
CA PRO A 59 -3.76 -18.39 -15.02
C PRO A 59 -2.62 -17.36 -14.89
N PRO A 60 -1.45 -17.80 -14.38
CA PRO A 60 -0.21 -17.03 -14.50
C PRO A 60 0.19 -16.74 -15.96
N GLY A 61 1.09 -15.77 -16.14
CA GLY A 61 1.65 -15.45 -17.44
C GLY A 61 2.82 -14.45 -17.38
N PRO A 62 3.31 -14.00 -18.54
CA PRO A 62 4.49 -13.14 -18.61
C PRO A 62 4.26 -11.77 -17.97
N CYS A 63 5.09 -11.41 -16.99
CA CYS A 63 5.00 -10.13 -16.27
C CYS A 63 4.99 -8.91 -17.20
N HIS A 64 5.79 -8.93 -18.27
CA HIS A 64 5.89 -7.80 -19.20
C HIS A 64 4.60 -7.54 -19.98
N LYS A 65 3.73 -8.55 -20.12
CA LYS A 65 2.40 -8.40 -20.72
C LYS A 65 1.38 -8.00 -19.67
N LEU A 66 1.28 -8.80 -18.61
CA LEU A 66 0.24 -8.65 -17.59
C LEU A 66 0.28 -7.31 -16.85
N ARG A 67 1.44 -6.67 -16.73
CA ARG A 67 1.55 -5.33 -16.11
C ARG A 67 0.73 -4.25 -16.82
N TYR A 68 0.41 -4.42 -18.09
CA TYR A 68 -0.40 -3.48 -18.87
C TYR A 68 -1.87 -3.87 -18.94
N GLU A 69 -2.22 -5.05 -18.44
CA GLU A 69 -3.55 -5.65 -18.57
C GLU A 69 -4.29 -5.72 -17.22
N VAL A 70 -3.75 -5.13 -16.15
CA VAL A 70 -4.36 -5.14 -14.82
C VAL A 70 -5.63 -4.27 -14.83
N PRO A 71 -6.83 -4.87 -14.69
CA PRO A 71 -8.05 -4.07 -14.64
C PRO A 71 -8.21 -3.38 -13.28
N PRO A 72 -9.05 -2.33 -13.19
CA PRO A 72 -9.39 -1.70 -11.92
C PRO A 72 -9.88 -2.71 -10.89
N GLY A 73 -9.41 -2.60 -9.64
CA GLY A 73 -9.78 -3.49 -8.55
C GLY A 73 -9.01 -4.82 -8.51
N ALA A 74 -8.22 -5.15 -9.52
CA ALA A 74 -7.28 -6.27 -9.48
C ALA A 74 -5.87 -5.82 -9.09
N ARG A 75 -5.00 -6.77 -8.75
CA ARG A 75 -3.58 -6.52 -8.47
C ARG A 75 -2.69 -7.49 -9.23
N LEU A 76 -1.54 -7.01 -9.68
CA LEU A 76 -0.50 -7.89 -10.22
C LEU A 76 0.30 -8.48 -9.05
N ILE A 77 0.43 -9.81 -9.04
CA ILE A 77 1.21 -10.55 -8.06
C ILE A 77 2.34 -11.29 -8.78
N SER A 78 3.49 -11.42 -8.14
CA SER A 78 4.67 -12.10 -8.68
C SER A 78 5.05 -13.30 -7.81
N GLY A 79 5.64 -14.31 -8.43
CA GLY A 79 6.20 -15.50 -7.78
C GLY A 79 7.67 -15.36 -7.47
#